data_AF-A0A7C5F2T6-F1
#
_entry.id   AF-A0A7C5F2T6-F1
#
_cell.length_a   1.000
_cell.length_b   1.000
_cell.length_c   1.000
_cell.angle_alpha   90.00
_cell.angle_beta   90.00
_cell.angle_gamma   90.00
#
_symmetry.space_group_name_H-M   'P 1'
#
loop_
_entity.id
_entity.type
_entity.pdbx_description
1 polymer ?
#
loop_
_entity_poly.entity_id
_entity_poly.type
_entity_poly.pdbx_seq_one_letter_code
_entity_poly.pdbx_strand_id
1 'polypeptide(L)'
;MIEQPALNAPPQYLVIGHITQDLQPDRSFRLGGTATYSALTAAKLGLTVGVLTSTNGHLAPFVDMPWVIVHQRPALQTTIFENIYTGSHRKQYIRALAEVLTASDLLPGWERAPIVHIGPVCQEVAEDL
;
A
#
# COMPACT_ATOMS: atom_id res chain seq x y z
N MET A 1 12.58 18.92 14.86
CA MET A 1 13.44 18.22 13.89
C MET A 1 13.23 16.75 14.16
N ILE A 2 12.43 16.06 13.35
CA ILE A 2 12.06 14.65 13.57
C ILE A 2 13.06 13.83 12.75
N GLU A 3 13.81 12.94 13.41
CA GLU A 3 14.79 12.07 12.77
C GLU A 3 14.11 11.15 11.74
N GLN A 4 14.77 10.94 10.60
CA GLN A 4 14.36 9.93 9.64
C GLN A 4 14.52 8.55 10.27
N PRO A 5 13.51 7.67 10.20
CA PRO A 5 13.66 6.31 10.70
C PRO A 5 14.76 5.61 9.91
N ALA A 6 15.74 5.04 10.63
CA ALA A 6 16.72 4.16 10.02
C ALA A 6 15.99 2.98 9.35
N LEU A 7 16.43 2.55 8.17
CA LEU A 7 15.83 1.44 7.41
C LEU A 7 15.68 0.13 8.22
N ASN A 8 16.41 0.00 9.34
CA ASN A 8 16.47 -1.19 10.19
C ASN A 8 15.64 -1.09 11.49
N ALA A 9 15.02 0.07 11.77
CA ALA A 9 14.12 0.21 12.92
C ALA A 9 12.69 -0.20 12.52
N PRO A 10 11.95 -0.94 13.37
CA PRO A 10 10.56 -1.26 13.07
C PRO A 10 9.73 0.03 12.94
N PRO A 11 8.83 0.13 11.95
CA PRO A 11 7.88 1.22 11.90
C PRO A 11 6.93 1.14 13.11
N GLN A 12 6.41 2.28 13.56
CA GLN A 12 5.36 2.29 14.59
C GLN A 12 4.03 1.74 14.07
N TYR A 13 3.82 1.82 12.75
CA TYR A 13 2.65 1.29 12.08
C TYR A 13 3.06 0.65 10.75
N LEU A 14 2.86 -0.66 10.63
CA LEU A 14 3.04 -1.41 9.40
C LEU A 14 1.68 -1.66 8.76
N VAL A 15 1.49 -1.25 7.51
CA VAL A 15 0.33 -1.66 6.70
C VAL A 15 0.77 -2.57 5.56
N ILE A 16 0.04 -3.67 5.39
CA ILE A 16 0.32 -4.70 4.39
C ILE A 16 -0.91 -4.84 3.49
N GLY A 17 -0.73 -4.58 2.20
CA GLY A 17 -1.78 -4.62 1.20
C GLY A 17 -1.41 -3.82 -0.05
N HIS A 18 -2.19 -3.93 -1.12
CA HIS A 18 -1.88 -3.20 -2.34
C HIS A 18 -2.13 -1.70 -2.22
N ILE A 19 -1.12 -0.91 -2.60
CA ILE A 19 -1.31 0.40 -3.21
C ILE A 19 -1.85 0.15 -4.63
N THR A 20 -3.05 0.63 -4.90
CA THR A 20 -3.73 0.39 -6.18
C THR A 20 -3.77 1.64 -7.04
N GLN A 21 -4.09 1.45 -8.31
CA GLN A 21 -4.45 2.52 -9.24
C GLN A 21 -5.93 2.43 -9.58
N ASP A 22 -6.69 3.44 -9.24
CA ASP A 22 -8.08 3.59 -9.67
C ASP A 22 -8.09 4.29 -11.02
N LEU A 23 -8.50 3.56 -12.07
CA LEU A 23 -8.71 4.09 -13.41
C LEU A 23 -9.86 5.10 -13.40
N GLN A 24 -9.57 6.33 -13.83
CA GLN A 24 -10.53 7.42 -13.94
C GLN A 24 -11.17 7.45 -15.33
N PRO A 25 -12.34 8.14 -15.50
CA PRO A 25 -13.00 8.26 -16.79
C PRO A 25 -12.13 8.89 -17.89
N ASP A 26 -11.22 9.79 -17.52
CA ASP A 26 -10.26 10.46 -18.42
C ASP A 26 -9.02 9.61 -18.73
N ARG A 27 -9.01 8.33 -18.32
CA ARG A 27 -7.90 7.38 -18.43
C ARG A 27 -6.69 7.68 -17.55
N SER A 28 -6.76 8.68 -16.68
CA SER A 28 -5.74 8.88 -15.64
C SER A 28 -5.87 7.85 -14.53
N PHE A 29 -4.84 7.76 -13.69
CA PHE A 29 -4.83 6.90 -12.51
C PHE A 29 -4.79 7.76 -11.24
N ARG A 30 -5.60 7.36 -10.26
CA ARG A 30 -5.53 7.87 -8.89
C ARG A 30 -5.02 6.77 -7.98
N LEU A 31 -4.13 7.10 -7.03
CA LEU A 31 -3.73 6.12 -6.02
C LEU A 31 -4.91 5.76 -5.12
N GLY A 32 -5.06 4.47 -4.89
CA GLY A 32 -6.11 3.88 -4.07
C GLY A 32 -5.57 2.75 -3.20
N GLY A 33 -6.48 1.94 -2.66
CA GLY A 33 -6.14 0.82 -1.79
C GLY A 33 -6.03 1.23 -0.33
N THR A 34 -6.35 0.29 0.55
CA THR A 34 -6.31 0.48 2.02
C THR A 34 -4.90 0.89 2.47
N ALA A 35 -3.85 0.33 1.86
CA ALA A 35 -2.47 0.67 2.15
C ALA A 35 -2.19 2.16 1.96
N THR A 36 -2.67 2.78 0.87
CA THR A 36 -2.44 4.20 0.61
C THR A 36 -3.08 5.10 1.66
N TYR A 37 -4.37 4.89 1.95
CA TYR A 37 -5.11 5.77 2.85
C TYR A 37 -4.72 5.56 4.32
N SER A 38 -4.44 4.32 4.72
CA SER A 38 -4.01 3.99 6.08
C SER A 38 -2.62 4.55 6.36
N ALA A 39 -1.68 4.38 5.43
CA ALA A 39 -0.34 4.94 5.55
C ALA A 39 -0.38 6.46 5.66
N LEU A 40 -1.10 7.14 4.75
CA LEU A 40 -1.26 8.60 4.79
C LEU A 40 -1.84 9.08 6.13
N THR A 41 -2.84 8.38 6.65
CA THR A 41 -3.51 8.73 7.89
C THR A 41 -2.58 8.56 9.09
N ALA A 42 -1.98 7.38 9.26
CA ALA A 42 -1.04 7.10 10.36
C ALA A 42 0.14 8.07 10.35
N ALA A 43 0.68 8.33 9.16
CA ALA A 43 1.77 9.27 8.94
C ALA A 43 1.38 10.72 9.33
N LYS A 44 0.17 11.17 8.99
CA LYS A 44 -0.34 12.50 9.40
C LYS A 44 -0.67 12.60 10.89
N LEU A 45 -0.89 11.47 11.56
CA LEU A 45 -1.04 11.39 13.02
C LEU A 45 0.31 11.34 13.75
N GLY A 46 1.43 11.42 13.03
CA GLY A 46 2.78 11.54 13.61
C GLY A 46 3.48 10.20 13.85
N LEU A 47 3.00 9.09 13.27
CA LEU A 47 3.67 7.79 13.35
C LEU A 47 4.69 7.61 12.21
N THR A 48 5.77 6.88 12.49
CA THR A 48 6.60 6.29 11.43
C THR A 48 5.86 5.10 10.81
N VAL A 49 5.80 5.05 9.48
CA VAL A 49 4.97 4.09 8.75
C VAL A 49 5.82 3.23 7.84
N GLY A 50 5.59 1.92 7.90
CA GLY A 50 6.03 0.95 6.89
C GLY A 50 4.86 0.55 6.02
N VAL A 51 5.08 0.45 4.72
CA VAL A 51 4.09 -0.07 3.76
C VAL A 51 4.71 -1.24 3.01
N LEU A 52 4.14 -2.43 3.18
CA LEU A 52 4.43 -3.57 2.32
C LEU A 52 3.34 -3.66 1.24
N THR A 53 3.74 -3.53 -0.02
CA THR A 53 2.82 -3.54 -1.18
C THR A 53 3.46 -4.26 -2.36
N SER A 54 2.66 -4.64 -3.36
CA SER A 54 3.16 -5.10 -4.66
C SER A 54 2.74 -4.15 -5.78
N THR A 55 3.67 -3.80 -6.68
CA THR A 55 3.44 -2.86 -7.79
C THR A 55 4.40 -3.14 -8.94
N ASN A 56 4.18 -2.49 -10.09
CA ASN A 56 5.13 -2.51 -11.21
C ASN A 56 6.43 -1.70 -11.01
N GLY A 57 6.66 -1.12 -9.82
CA GLY A 57 7.87 -0.36 -9.50
C GLY A 57 7.95 1.04 -10.09
N HIS A 58 7.00 1.45 -10.94
CA HIS A 58 6.96 2.82 -11.49
C HIS A 58 6.18 3.81 -10.60
N LEU A 59 5.51 3.31 -9.57
CA LEU A 59 4.84 4.14 -8.58
C LEU A 59 5.83 4.64 -7.53
N ALA A 60 5.85 5.96 -7.34
CA ALA A 60 6.54 6.62 -6.25
C ALA A 60 5.52 7.28 -5.29
N PRO A 61 4.79 6.49 -4.49
CA PRO A 61 3.88 7.04 -3.50
C PRO A 61 4.69 7.69 -2.36
N PHE A 62 4.13 8.74 -1.75
CA PHE A 62 4.68 9.36 -0.52
C PHE A 62 6.08 10.00 -0.66
N VAL A 63 6.50 10.41 -1.85
CA VAL A 63 7.83 11.04 -2.09
C VAL A 63 8.12 12.20 -1.12
N ASP A 64 7.12 12.99 -0.76
CA ASP A 64 7.27 14.14 0.14
C ASP A 64 7.07 13.79 1.63
N MET A 65 7.02 12.50 1.99
CA MET A 65 6.76 12.03 3.36
C MET A 65 7.89 11.11 3.85
N PRO A 66 9.01 11.68 4.34
CA PRO A 66 10.21 10.92 4.72
C PRO A 66 10.00 9.95 5.91
N TRP A 67 8.86 10.05 6.61
CA TRP A 67 8.47 9.14 7.69
C TRP A 67 7.62 7.94 7.20
N VAL A 68 7.43 7.79 5.89
CA VAL A 68 6.78 6.63 5.26
C VAL A 68 7.81 5.87 4.43
N ILE A 69 8.09 4.62 4.80
CA ILE A 69 8.96 3.71 4.04
C ILE A 69 8.07 2.74 3.28
N VAL A 70 8.25 2.67 1.96
CA VAL A 70 7.47 1.78 1.09
C VAL A 70 8.38 0.68 0.57
N HIS A 71 8.06 -0.57 0.91
CA HIS A 71 8.69 -1.75 0.37
C HIS A 71 7.78 -2.40 -0.68
N GLN A 72 8.31 -2.56 -1.89
CA GLN A 72 7.54 -3.01 -3.06
C GLN A 72 8.01 -4.40 -3.49
N ARG A 73 7.14 -5.40 -3.34
CA ARG A 73 7.28 -6.67 -4.08
C ARG A 73 7.10 -6.38 -5.57
N PRO A 74 8.08 -6.69 -6.44
CA PRO A 74 7.94 -6.47 -7.88
C PRO A 74 6.78 -7.28 -8.47
N ALA A 75 6.00 -6.65 -9.34
CA ALA A 75 4.96 -7.28 -10.15
C ALA A 75 5.03 -6.80 -11.59
N LEU A 76 4.43 -7.54 -12.52
CA LEU A 76 4.32 -7.07 -13.92
C LEU A 76 3.39 -5.85 -14.03
N GLN A 77 2.34 -5.82 -13.22
CA GLN A 77 1.35 -4.74 -13.20
C GLN A 77 1.07 -4.32 -11.76
N THR A 78 0.67 -3.06 -11.58
CA THR A 78 0.01 -2.65 -10.34
C THR A 78 -1.44 -3.10 -10.39
N THR A 79 -2.02 -3.42 -9.23
CA THR A 79 -3.46 -3.69 -9.13
C THR A 79 -4.26 -2.46 -9.58
N ILE A 80 -5.14 -2.65 -10.57
CA ILE A 80 -5.95 -1.58 -11.14
C ILE A 80 -7.43 -1.88 -10.90
N PHE A 81 -8.14 -0.93 -10.30
CA PHE A 81 -9.59 -0.95 -10.24
C PHE A 81 -10.19 0.04 -11.23
N GLU A 82 -11.31 -0.30 -11.84
CA GLU A 82 -12.19 0.65 -12.51
C GLU A 82 -13.51 0.73 -11.76
N ASN A 83 -13.86 1.93 -11.32
CA ASN A 83 -15.09 2.20 -10.57
C ASN A 83 -16.08 2.96 -11.45
N ILE A 84 -17.16 2.30 -11.84
CA ILE A 84 -18.26 2.91 -12.61
C ILE A 84 -19.41 3.21 -11.65
N TYR A 85 -19.75 4.49 -11.53
CA TYR A 85 -20.83 4.97 -10.66
C TYR A 85 -22.08 5.27 -11.49
N THR A 86 -23.23 4.72 -11.08
CA THR A 86 -24.54 4.97 -11.68
C THR A 86 -25.55 5.31 -10.59
N GLY A 87 -25.77 6.62 -10.37
CA GLY A 87 -26.54 7.09 -9.21
C GLY A 87 -25.86 6.68 -7.90
N SER A 88 -26.56 5.96 -7.03
CA SER A 88 -26.03 5.41 -5.77
C SER A 88 -25.30 4.06 -5.91
N HIS A 89 -25.28 3.47 -7.11
CA HIS A 89 -24.67 2.17 -7.33
C HIS A 89 -23.22 2.30 -7.79
N ARG A 90 -22.36 1.42 -7.29
CA ARG A 90 -20.98 1.25 -7.78
C ARG A 90 -20.82 -0.13 -8.39
N LYS A 91 -20.41 -0.18 -9.65
CA LYS A 91 -19.90 -1.38 -10.30
C LYS A 91 -18.38 -1.26 -10.40
N GLN A 92 -17.68 -2.19 -9.78
CA GLN A 92 -16.22 -2.19 -9.73
C GLN A 92 -15.66 -3.37 -10.54
N TYR A 93 -14.60 -3.12 -11.30
CA TYR A 93 -13.86 -4.13 -12.04
C TYR A 93 -12.41 -4.15 -11.60
N ILE A 94 -11.83 -5.34 -11.48
CA ILE A 94 -10.38 -5.52 -11.39
C ILE A 94 -9.85 -5.63 -12.81
N ARG A 95 -9.00 -4.70 -13.22
CA ARG A 95 -8.42 -4.64 -14.57
C ARG A 95 -7.02 -5.24 -14.65
N ALA A 96 -6.30 -5.25 -13.52
CA ALA A 96 -5.02 -5.90 -13.36
C ALA A 96 -4.83 -6.26 -11.87
N LEU A 97 -3.98 -7.25 -11.60
CA LEU A 97 -3.56 -7.65 -10.26
C LEU A 97 -2.04 -7.59 -10.19
N ALA A 98 -1.53 -7.06 -9.07
CA ALA A 98 -0.14 -7.25 -8.65
C ALA A 98 0.03 -8.59 -7.94
N GLU A 99 1.25 -8.89 -7.50
CA GLU A 99 1.59 -10.18 -6.87
C GLU A 99 1.04 -10.29 -5.44
N VAL A 100 0.71 -11.50 -5.01
CA VAL A 100 0.33 -11.80 -3.62
C VAL A 100 1.50 -11.49 -2.69
N LEU A 101 1.22 -10.83 -1.56
CA LEU A 101 2.17 -10.53 -0.49
C LEU A 101 2.28 -11.72 0.46
N THR A 102 3.50 -12.07 0.84
CA THR A 102 3.84 -13.16 1.77
C THR A 102 4.79 -12.68 2.85
N ALA A 103 4.98 -13.47 3.92
CA ALA A 103 5.87 -13.10 5.02
C ALA A 103 7.34 -12.92 4.58
N SER A 104 7.76 -13.61 3.52
CA SER A 104 9.09 -13.45 2.92
C SER A 104 9.34 -12.09 2.27
N ASP A 105 8.28 -11.31 2.00
CA ASP A 105 8.41 -9.97 1.43
C ASP A 105 8.64 -8.90 2.51
N LEU A 106 8.61 -9.26 3.80
CA LEU A 106 8.86 -8.30 4.88
C LEU A 106 10.34 -7.90 4.92
N LEU A 107 10.58 -6.61 5.12
CA LEU A 107 11.93 -6.15 5.48
C LEU A 107 12.30 -6.64 6.89
N PRO A 108 13.58 -6.95 7.13
CA PRO A 108 14.03 -7.38 8.45
C PRO A 108 13.64 -6.39 9.55
N GLY A 109 12.96 -6.89 10.58
CA GLY A 109 12.52 -6.10 11.73
C GLY A 109 11.11 -5.55 11.64
N TRP A 110 10.48 -5.55 10.46
CA TRP A 110 9.10 -5.09 10.31
C TRP A 110 8.09 -5.99 11.02
N GLU A 111 8.42 -7.26 11.23
CA GLU A 111 7.62 -8.20 12.04
C GLU A 111 7.47 -7.78 13.51
N ARG A 112 8.30 -6.83 13.97
CA ARG A 112 8.26 -6.29 15.34
C ARG A 112 7.52 -4.96 15.44
N ALA A 113 6.86 -4.50 14.37
CA ALA A 113 6.04 -3.31 14.41
C ALA A 113 4.95 -3.47 15.49
N PRO A 114 4.73 -2.49 16.39
CA PRO A 114 3.76 -2.63 17.46
C PRO A 114 2.31 -2.62 16.95
N ILE A 115 2.08 -2.11 15.74
CA ILE A 115 0.79 -2.15 15.05
C ILE A 115 1.02 -2.71 13.64
N VAL A 116 0.37 -3.83 13.34
CA VAL A 116 0.31 -4.43 12.02
C VAL A 116 -1.12 -4.39 11.51
N HIS A 117 -1.34 -3.72 10.38
CA HIS A 117 -2.63 -3.62 9.71
C HIS A 117 -2.60 -4.41 8.41
N ILE A 118 -3.27 -5.56 8.41
CA ILE A 118 -3.53 -6.36 7.22
C ILE A 118 -4.74 -5.76 6.49
N GLY A 119 -4.49 -5.09 5.37
CA GLY A 119 -5.48 -4.31 4.63
C GLY A 119 -5.63 -4.71 3.16
N PRO A 120 -5.98 -5.97 2.85
CA PRO A 120 -6.19 -6.41 1.47
C PRO A 120 -7.41 -5.72 0.83
N VAL A 121 -7.39 -5.58 -0.49
CA VAL A 121 -8.52 -5.06 -1.29
C VAL A 121 -9.01 -6.04 -2.36
N CYS A 122 -8.22 -7.07 -2.68
CA CYS A 122 -8.52 -8.07 -3.70
C CYS A 122 -7.91 -9.46 -3.39
N GLN A 123 -7.87 -9.86 -2.11
CA GLN A 123 -7.31 -11.15 -1.65
C GLN A 123 -5.81 -11.33 -1.93
N GLU A 124 -5.05 -10.24 -1.87
CA GLU A 124 -3.64 -10.20 -2.20
C GLU A 124 -2.68 -10.50 -1.04
N VAL A 125 -3.19 -10.93 0.12
CA VAL A 125 -2.37 -11.20 1.31
C VAL A 125 -2.48 -12.68 1.65
N ALA A 126 -1.33 -13.35 1.72
CA ALA A 126 -1.25 -14.76 2.08
C ALA A 126 -1.46 -14.99 3.59
N GLU A 127 -1.76 -16.24 3.95
CA GLU A 127 -2.05 -16.66 5.33
C GLU A 127 -0.82 -16.67 6.25
N ASP A 128 0.39 -16.59 5.69
CA ASP A 128 1.65 -16.64 6.45
C ASP A 128 2.05 -15.29 7.08
N LEU A 129 1.28 -14.23 6.80
CA LEU A 129 1.46 -12.85 7.27
C LEU A 129 0.73 -12.53 8.58
#